data_AF-A0A0M9DYF2-F1
#
_entry.id   AF-A0A0M9DYF2-F1
#
_cell.length_a   1.000
_cell.length_b   1.000
_cell.length_c   1.000
_cell.angle_alpha   90.00
_cell.angle_beta   90.00
_cell.angle_gamma   90.00
#
_symmetry.space_group_name_H-M   'P 1'
#
loop_
_entity.id
_entity.type
_entity.pdbx_description
1 polymer ?
#
loop_
_entity_poly.entity_id
_entity_poly.type
_entity_poly.pdbx_seq_one_letter_code
_entity_poly.pdbx_strand_id
1 'polypeptide(L)' 'MFKKIKLKYKKNIEAYNKDLQKFELQYGMRSSVSYEKFENGQLGDDMDYFEWAGLIELRDSLERR' A
#
# COMPACT_ATOMS: atom_id res chain seq x y z
N MET A 1 21.20 1.31 18.85
CA MET A 1 20.13 2.20 18.35
C MET A 1 19.51 1.71 17.04
N PHE A 2 20.30 1.39 16.00
CA PHE A 2 19.85 0.94 14.66
C PHE A 2 18.89 -0.26 14.62
N LYS A 3 19.06 -1.27 15.51
CA LYS A 3 18.18 -2.45 15.56
C LYS A 3 16.71 -2.11 15.87
N LYS A 4 16.46 -1.08 16.70
CA LYS A 4 15.10 -0.64 17.05
C LYS A 4 14.39 0.03 15.87
N ILE A 5 15.13 0.82 15.09
CA ILE A 5 14.61 1.51 13.91
C ILE A 5 14.21 0.49 12.83
N LYS A 6 15.09 -0.49 12.54
CA LYS A 6 14.80 -1.55 11.56
C LYS A 6 13.60 -2.42 11.96
N LEU A 7 13.44 -2.71 13.26
CA LEU A 7 12.28 -3.45 13.77
C LEU A 7 10.98 -2.66 13.63
N LYS A 8 11.02 -1.34 13.83
CA LYS A 8 9.87 -0.45 13.63
C LYS A 8 9.42 -0.44 12.17
N TYR A 9 10.35 -0.31 11.21
CA TYR A 9 10.01 -0.35 9.79
C TYR A 9 9.39 -1.67 9.36
N LYS A 10 9.95 -2.81 9.82
CA LYS A 10 9.36 -4.13 9.55
C LYS A 10 7.91 -4.24 10.05
N LYS A 11 7.63 -3.77 11.27
CA LYS A 11 6.26 -3.77 11.81
C LYS A 11 5.31 -2.89 11.00
N ASN A 12 5.77 -1.72 10.56
CA ASN A 12 4.97 -0.82 9.74
C ASN A 12 4.67 -1.42 8.36
N ILE A 13 5.68 -2.02 7.70
CA ILE A 13 5.49 -2.72 6.42
C ILE A 13 4.49 -3.87 6.57
N GLU A 14 4.58 -4.66 7.65
CA GLU A 14 3.62 -5.73 7.91
C GLU A 14 2.19 -5.22 8.12
N ALA A 15 2.02 -4.09 8.83
CA ALA A 15 0.72 -3.45 9.00
C ALA A 15 0.15 -2.99 7.66
N TYR A 16 0.94 -2.27 6.85
CA TYR A 16 0.51 -1.82 5.53
C TYR A 16 0.18 -2.99 4.60
N ASN A 17 0.95 -4.08 4.63
CA ASN A 17 0.64 -5.28 3.85
C ASN A 17 -0.71 -5.91 4.24
N LYS A 18 -1.09 -5.88 5.52
CA LYS A 18 -2.40 -6.36 5.97
C LYS A 18 -3.53 -5.45 5.49
N ASP A 19 -3.33 -4.14 5.51
CA ASP A 19 -4.34 -3.20 5.03
C ASP A 19 -4.51 -3.29 3.51
N LEU A 20 -3.40 -3.40 2.76
CA LEU A 20 -3.42 -3.65 1.33
C LEU A 20 -4.14 -4.96 0.97
N GLN A 21 -3.94 -6.04 1.74
CA GLN A 21 -4.69 -7.29 1.52
C GLN A 21 -6.19 -7.12 1.68
N LYS A 22 -6.67 -6.22 2.56
CA LYS A 22 -8.10 -5.95 2.69
C LYS A 22 -8.65 -5.31 1.42
N PHE A 23 -7.95 -4.33 0.87
CA PHE A 23 -8.31 -3.73 -0.43
C PHE A 23 -8.26 -4.77 -1.56
N GLU A 24 -7.22 -5.60 -1.60
CA GLU A 24 -7.10 -6.65 -2.62
C GLU A 24 -8.26 -7.64 -2.58
N LEU A 25 -8.72 -8.01 -1.39
CA LEU A 25 -9.89 -8.88 -1.19
C LEU A 25 -11.20 -8.15 -1.49
N GLN A 26 -11.36 -6.90 -1.05
CA GLN A 26 -12.56 -6.09 -1.25
C GLN A 26 -12.83 -5.84 -2.75
N TYR A 27 -11.77 -5.52 -3.50
CA TYR A 27 -11.85 -5.16 -4.92
C TYR A 27 -11.50 -6.30 -5.87
N GLY A 28 -11.08 -7.47 -5.36
CA GLY A 28 -10.69 -8.62 -6.17
C GLY A 28 -9.50 -8.35 -7.10
N MET A 29 -8.64 -7.40 -6.73
CA MET A 29 -7.59 -6.86 -7.60
C MET A 29 -6.29 -6.72 -6.82
N ARG A 30 -5.16 -7.15 -7.40
CA ARG A 30 -3.85 -6.99 -6.75
C ARG A 30 -3.47 -5.51 -6.66
N SER A 31 -2.75 -5.14 -5.59
CA SER A 31 -2.30 -3.76 -5.36
C SER A 31 -1.50 -3.19 -6.53
N SER A 32 -0.66 -4.00 -7.19
CA SER A 32 0.10 -3.57 -8.37
C SER A 32 -0.79 -3.20 -9.56
N VAL A 33 -1.89 -3.93 -9.76
CA VAL A 33 -2.85 -3.68 -10.84
C VAL A 33 -3.72 -2.47 -10.52
N SER A 34 -4.14 -2.33 -9.26
CA SER A 34 -4.86 -1.15 -8.79
C SER A 34 -4.02 0.11 -8.98
N TYR A 35 -2.75 0.08 -8.58
CA TYR A 35 -1.84 1.22 -8.72
C TYR A 35 -1.63 1.63 -10.20
N GLU A 36 -1.43 0.67 -11.09
CA GLU A 36 -1.33 0.96 -12.53
C GLU A 36 -2.61 1.62 -13.07
N LYS A 37 -3.79 1.13 -12.67
CA LYS A 37 -5.07 1.71 -13.08
C LYS A 37 -5.29 3.11 -12.48
N PHE A 38 -4.85 3.33 -11.24
CA PHE A 38 -4.92 4.63 -10.57
C PHE A 38 -4.13 5.68 -11.35
N GLU A 39 -2.87 5.38 -11.66
CA GLU A 39 -1.97 6.28 -12.41
C GLU A 39 -2.47 6.58 -13.83
N ASN A 40 -3.16 5.62 -14.46
CA ASN A 40 -3.77 5.81 -15.77
C ASN A 40 -5.16 6.48 -15.73
N GLY A 41 -5.66 6.86 -14.55
CA GLY A 41 -6.99 7.46 -14.39
C GLY A 41 -8.13 6.50 -14.76
N GLN A 42 -7.89 5.19 -14.65
CA GLN A 42 -8.85 4.12 -14.98
C GLN A 42 -9.64 3.62 -13.76
N LEU A 43 -9.38 4.19 -12.58
CA LEU A 43 -10.19 3.98 -11.39
C LEU A 43 -11.22 5.11 -11.27
N GLY A 44 -12.34 4.81 -10.61
CA GLY A 44 -13.37 5.80 -10.33
C GLY A 44 -12.89 6.87 -9.34
N ASP A 45 -13.81 7.72 -8.94
CA ASP A 45 -13.59 8.80 -7.96
C ASP A 45 -13.80 8.35 -6.51
N ASP A 46 -13.97 7.05 -6.26
CA ASP A 46 -14.07 6.51 -4.90
C ASP A 46 -12.81 6.81 -4.09
N MET A 47 -13.02 7.34 -2.88
CA MET A 47 -11.95 7.70 -1.95
C MET A 47 -11.05 6.51 -1.59
N ASP A 48 -11.60 5.30 -1.59
CA ASP A 48 -10.89 4.05 -1.34
C ASP A 48 -9.70 3.84 -2.30
N TYR A 49 -9.80 4.28 -3.56
CA TYR A 49 -8.70 4.17 -4.52
C TYR A 49 -7.53 5.10 -4.17
N PHE A 50 -7.82 6.30 -3.68
CA PHE A 50 -6.80 7.24 -3.21
C PHE A 50 -6.12 6.74 -1.94
N GLU A 51 -6.90 6.18 -1.00
CA GLU A 51 -6.35 5.58 0.22
C GLU A 51 -5.46 4.38 -0.12
N TRP A 52 -5.92 3.52 -1.02
CA TRP A 52 -5.16 2.35 -1.45
C TRP A 52 -3.84 2.75 -2.14
N ALA A 53 -3.86 3.70 -3.07
CA ALA A 53 -2.65 4.22 -3.72
C ALA A 53 -1.67 4.83 -2.69
N GLY A 54 -2.18 5.60 -1.72
CA GLY A 54 -1.37 6.17 -0.64
C GLY A 54 -0.69 5.10 0.22
N LEU A 55 -1.39 4.01 0.56
CA LEU A 55 -0.81 2.89 1.31
C LEU A 55 0.30 2.16 0.55
N ILE A 56 0.15 2.00 -0.76
CA ILE A 56 1.17 1.41 -1.64
C ILE A 56 2.44 2.26 -1.61
N GLU A 57 2.31 3.57 -1.81
CA GLU A 57 3.45 4.49 -1.78
C GLU A 57 4.14 4.53 -0.42
N LEU A 58 3.39 4.52 0.68
CA LEU A 58 3.94 4.46 2.03
C LEU A 58 4.74 3.19 2.28
N ARG A 59 4.20 2.02 1.91
CA ARG A 59 4.91 0.73 1.99
C ARG A 59 6.20 0.78 1.18
N ASP A 60 6.12 1.18 -0.08
CA ASP A 60 7.27 1.16 -1.00
C ASP A 60 8.36 2.15 -0.54
N SER A 61 7.98 3.30 0.02
CA SER A 61 8.93 4.24 0.62
C SER A 61 9.73 3.66 1.79
N LEU A 62 9.11 2.76 2.56
CA LEU A 62 9.75 2.08 3.69
C LEU A 62 10.61 0.89 3.24
N GLU A 63 10.26 0.23 2.14
CA GLU A 63 11.06 -0.86 1.57
C GLU A 63 12.31 -0.36 0.84
N ARG A 64 12.26 0.85 0.26
CA ARG A 64 13.39 1.50 -0.41
C ARG A 64 14.44 2.10 0.55
N ARG A 65 14.20 2.08 1.87
CA ARG A 65 15.08 2.66 2.92
C ARG A 65 15.86 1.62 3.69
#